data_AF-A0A530RC11-F1
#
_entry.id   AF-A0A530RC11-F1
#
_cell.length_a   1.000
_cell.length_b   1.000
_cell.length_c   1.000
_cell.angle_alpha   90.00
_cell.angle_beta   90.00
_cell.angle_gamma   90.00
#
_symmetry.space_group_name_H-M   'P 1'
#
loop_
_entity.id
_entity.type
_entity.pdbx_description
1 polymer ?
#
loop_
_entity_poly.entity_id
_entity_poly.type
_entity_poly.pdbx_seq_one_letter_code
_entity_poly.pdbx_strand_id
1 'polypeptide(L)'
;GFGLAYEVEILRGDARASFVMDHGRFGPQGALGGKDGAVNTVTVFRDGKEHVPPHLSKEQDIALRAGDRVRVGTPGGGGYGDPLARDPELVLRDVRLGYYTTEQAKEMFGVVLDDQSKFLGG
;
A
#
# COMPACT_ATOMS: atom_id res chain seq x y z
N GLY A 1 7.74 -6.62 1.20
CA GLY A 1 6.96 -6.64 2.46
C GLY A 1 5.88 -5.59 2.40
N PHE A 2 4.72 -5.78 3.02
CA PHE A 2 3.58 -4.87 2.89
C PHE A 2 3.73 -3.57 3.68
N GLY A 3 3.18 -2.50 3.11
CA GLY A 3 2.98 -1.25 3.83
C GLY A 3 1.66 -1.25 4.60
N LEU A 4 1.32 -0.10 5.16
CA LEU A 4 0.09 0.14 5.92
C LEU A 4 -0.76 1.22 5.24
N ALA A 5 -2.06 0.98 5.17
CA ALA A 5 -3.05 2.01 4.87
C ALA A 5 -3.83 2.33 6.14
N TYR A 6 -3.80 3.58 6.59
CA TYR A 6 -4.51 4.01 7.78
C TYR A 6 -5.15 5.38 7.60
N GLU A 7 -6.19 5.63 8.38
CA GLU A 7 -6.89 6.91 8.43
C GLU A 7 -7.02 7.36 9.89
N VAL A 8 -6.77 8.64 10.15
CA VAL A 8 -6.91 9.26 11.46
C VAL A 8 -7.91 10.40 11.35
N GLU A 9 -8.93 10.39 12.21
CA GLU A 9 -9.91 11.47 12.34
C GLU A 9 -9.66 12.25 13.64
N ILE A 10 -9.72 13.58 13.54
CA ILE A 10 -9.70 14.43 14.72
C ILE A 10 -11.11 14.45 15.31
N LEU A 11 -11.29 13.85 16.48
CA LEU A 11 -12.62 13.76 17.11
C LEU A 11 -12.97 14.98 17.96
N ARG A 12 -11.98 15.75 18.41
CA ARG A 12 -12.18 16.92 19.27
C ARG A 12 -11.02 17.91 19.16
N GLY A 13 -11.34 19.20 19.21
CA GLY A 13 -10.37 20.28 19.26
C GLY A 13 -9.67 20.52 17.93
N ASP A 14 -8.49 21.14 18.02
CA ASP A 14 -7.63 21.48 16.88
C ASP A 14 -6.33 20.67 16.93
N ALA A 15 -5.77 20.39 15.76
CA ALA A 15 -4.50 19.68 15.60
C ALA A 15 -3.67 20.26 14.45
N ARG A 16 -2.39 19.88 14.39
CA ARG A 16 -1.52 20.13 13.24
C ARG A 16 -0.95 18.82 12.73
N ALA A 17 -1.04 18.61 11.42
CA ALA A 17 -0.41 17.47 10.76
C ALA A 17 0.81 17.94 9.96
N SER A 18 1.89 17.17 10.09
CA SER A 18 3.13 17.37 9.34
C SER A 18 3.62 16.02 8.82
N PHE A 19 3.89 15.96 7.52
CA PHE A 19 4.39 14.79 6.83
C PHE A 19 5.78 15.08 6.29
N VAL A 20 6.74 14.23 6.67
CA VAL A 20 8.11 14.24 6.15
C VAL A 20 8.45 12.81 5.77
N MET A 21 7.81 12.34 4.69
CA MET A 21 7.91 10.95 4.26
C MET A 21 8.57 10.86 2.89
N ASP A 22 9.15 9.70 2.58
CA ASP A 22 9.74 9.42 1.27
C ASP A 22 8.84 8.55 0.40
N HIS A 23 9.28 8.33 -0.85
CA HIS A 23 8.61 7.51 -1.85
C HIS A 23 7.27 8.02 -2.39
N GLY A 24 6.97 9.32 -2.27
CA GLY A 24 5.76 9.90 -2.84
C GLY A 24 5.70 9.88 -4.38
N ARG A 25 6.85 9.86 -5.07
CA ARG A 25 6.93 9.81 -6.55
C ARG A 25 7.31 8.44 -7.10
N PHE A 26 8.25 7.77 -6.44
CA PHE A 26 8.76 6.46 -6.83
C PHE A 26 8.80 5.56 -5.58
N GLY A 27 8.28 4.34 -5.69
CA GLY A 27 8.28 3.39 -4.59
C GLY A 27 9.67 2.86 -4.25
N PRO A 28 9.81 2.08 -3.16
CA PRO A 28 11.04 1.37 -2.86
C PRO A 28 11.41 0.43 -4.00
N GLN A 29 12.65 0.49 -4.47
CA GLN A 29 13.09 -0.25 -5.65
C GLN A 29 13.13 -1.76 -5.41
N GLY A 30 12.69 -2.52 -6.41
CA GLY A 30 12.90 -3.96 -6.47
C GLY A 30 14.35 -4.30 -6.83
N ALA A 31 14.74 -5.56 -6.62
CA ALA A 31 16.07 -6.05 -6.92
C ALA A 31 16.03 -7.37 -7.70
N LEU A 32 17.01 -7.57 -8.58
CA LEU A 32 17.25 -8.80 -9.34
C LEU A 32 15.99 -9.35 -10.06
N GLY A 33 15.22 -8.46 -10.70
CA GLY A 33 13.97 -8.82 -11.40
C GLY A 33 12.71 -8.65 -10.55
N GLY A 34 12.85 -8.31 -9.27
CA GLY A 34 11.74 -7.93 -8.42
C GLY A 34 11.11 -6.60 -8.86
N LYS A 35 9.79 -6.49 -8.70
CA LYS A 35 9.04 -5.25 -8.99
C LYS A 35 9.23 -4.22 -7.87
N ASP A 36 9.19 -2.94 -8.24
CA ASP A 36 9.18 -1.84 -7.27
C ASP A 36 7.93 -1.90 -6.38
N GLY A 37 8.09 -1.44 -5.14
CA GLY A 37 6.98 -1.24 -4.21
C GLY A 37 6.05 -0.11 -4.66
N ALA A 38 4.87 -0.05 -4.04
CA ALA A 38 3.96 1.08 -4.25
C ALA A 38 4.56 2.40 -3.74
N VAL A 39 4.06 3.52 -4.24
CA VAL A 39 4.39 4.86 -3.74
C VAL A 39 3.71 5.14 -2.40
N ASN A 40 4.29 6.06 -1.64
CA ASN A 40 3.63 6.66 -0.48
C ASN A 40 2.48 7.57 -0.93
N THR A 41 1.36 7.54 -0.21
CA THR A 41 0.24 8.45 -0.43
C THR A 41 -0.16 9.18 0.86
N VAL A 42 -0.46 10.48 0.73
CA VAL A 42 -1.03 11.29 1.81
C VAL A 42 -2.20 12.08 1.23
N THR A 43 -3.37 11.93 1.85
CA THR A 43 -4.55 12.74 1.54
C THR A 43 -5.11 13.31 2.83
N VAL A 44 -5.26 14.63 2.89
CA VAL A 44 -5.88 15.35 4.00
C VAL A 44 -7.29 15.75 3.58
N PHE A 45 -8.27 15.50 4.43
CA PHE A 45 -9.66 15.88 4.22
C PHE A 45 -10.00 17.01 5.20
N ARG A 46 -10.24 18.22 4.69
CA ARG A 46 -10.67 19.38 5.49
C ARG A 46 -12.05 19.83 5.03
N ASP A 47 -13.02 19.91 5.94
CA ASP A 47 -14.43 20.15 5.58
C ASP A 47 -14.95 19.21 4.48
N GLY A 48 -14.51 17.95 4.51
CA GLY A 48 -14.85 16.96 3.48
C GLY A 48 -14.19 17.18 2.12
N LYS A 49 -13.33 18.21 1.95
CA LYS A 49 -12.56 18.45 0.72
C LYS A 49 -11.21 17.77 0.80
N GLU A 50 -10.85 17.05 -0.26
CA GLU A 50 -9.55 16.41 -0.38
C GLU A 50 -8.46 17.42 -0.69
N HIS A 51 -7.31 17.24 -0.07
CA HIS A 51 -6.07 17.96 -0.30
C HIS A 51 -4.93 16.95 -0.30
N VAL A 52 -4.25 16.84 -1.44
CA VAL A 52 -3.01 16.07 -1.56
C VAL A 52 -1.86 17.06 -1.54
N PRO A 53 -0.84 16.86 -0.67
CA PRO A 53 0.34 17.71 -0.65
C PRO A 53 0.95 17.88 -2.05
N PRO A 54 1.40 19.09 -2.45
CA PRO A 54 2.04 19.30 -3.75
C PRO A 54 3.29 18.44 -3.97
N HIS A 55 4.00 18.12 -2.87
CA HIS A 55 5.15 17.21 -2.88
C HIS A 55 4.77 15.75 -2.53
N LEU A 56 3.49 15.40 -2.72
CA LEU A 56 2.85 14.07 -2.63
C LEU A 56 2.84 13.42 -1.23
N SER A 57 3.91 13.60 -0.46
CA SER A 57 4.15 12.95 0.83
C SER A 57 4.84 13.87 1.84
N LYS A 58 4.94 15.17 1.49
CA LYS A 58 5.64 16.20 2.27
C LYS A 58 4.86 17.50 2.29
N GLU A 59 4.43 17.90 3.48
CA GLU A 59 3.85 19.21 3.80
C GLU A 59 3.77 19.31 5.33
N GLN A 60 3.94 20.50 5.88
CA GLN A 60 4.01 20.71 7.33
C GLN A 60 2.97 21.74 7.77
N ASP A 61 2.66 21.73 9.07
CA ASP A 61 1.81 22.69 9.75
C ASP A 61 0.39 22.79 9.16
N ILE A 62 -0.12 21.68 8.64
CA ILE A 62 -1.50 21.60 8.13
C ILE A 62 -2.45 21.67 9.32
N ALA A 63 -3.14 22.80 9.46
CA ALA A 63 -4.17 22.97 10.48
C ALA A 63 -5.36 22.03 10.21
N LEU A 64 -5.78 21.33 11.27
CA LEU A 64 -6.92 20.41 11.30
C LEU A 64 -7.82 20.77 12.49
N ARG A 65 -9.11 20.48 12.36
CA ARG A 65 -10.09 20.57 13.44
C ARG A 65 -10.93 19.31 13.54
N ALA A 66 -11.77 19.24 14.57
CA ALA A 66 -12.72 18.16 14.74
C ALA A 66 -13.53 17.87 13.44
N GLY A 67 -13.57 16.61 13.03
CA GLY A 67 -14.18 16.12 11.78
C GLY A 67 -13.22 16.03 10.59
N ASP A 68 -12.05 16.68 10.65
CA ASP A 68 -11.03 16.55 9.59
C ASP A 68 -10.30 15.20 9.71
N ARG A 69 -9.82 14.69 8.57
CA ARG A 69 -9.18 13.37 8.47
C ARG A 69 -7.87 13.42 7.72
N VAL A 70 -6.99 12.49 8.03
CA VAL A 70 -5.77 12.23 7.27
C VAL A 70 -5.76 10.75 6.90
N ARG A 71 -5.65 10.45 5.61
CA ARG A 71 -5.37 9.11 5.09
C ARG A 71 -3.93 9.02 4.63
N VAL A 72 -3.24 7.98 5.07
CA VAL A 72 -1.85 7.70 4.70
C VAL A 72 -1.71 6.27 4.21
N GLY A 73 -1.07 6.11 3.06
CA GLY A 73 -0.55 4.84 2.55
C GLY A 73 0.97 4.85 2.66
N THR A 74 1.51 4.06 3.58
CA THR A 74 2.96 3.83 3.65
C THR A 74 3.36 2.79 2.61
N PRO A 75 4.52 2.95 1.95
CA PRO A 75 4.94 2.03 0.91
C PRO A 75 5.33 0.67 1.52
N GLY A 76 5.00 -0.40 0.81
CA GLY A 76 5.67 -1.68 1.00
C GLY A 76 7.07 -1.65 0.38
N GLY A 77 7.95 -2.52 0.86
CA GLY A 77 9.27 -2.71 0.25
C GLY A 77 9.18 -3.36 -1.14
N GLY A 78 10.14 -3.05 -2.01
CA GLY A 78 10.29 -3.67 -3.32
C GLY A 78 10.52 -5.18 -3.24
N GLY A 79 10.16 -5.88 -4.32
CA GLY A 79 10.35 -7.31 -4.47
C GLY A 79 11.80 -7.71 -4.72
N TYR A 80 12.09 -9.00 -4.56
CA TYR A 80 13.40 -9.58 -4.86
C TYR A 80 13.22 -10.81 -5.75
N GLY A 81 13.99 -10.89 -6.84
CA GLY A 81 13.94 -12.01 -7.78
C GLY A 81 12.75 -11.94 -8.74
N ASP A 82 12.74 -12.84 -9.73
CA ASP A 82 11.61 -13.01 -10.65
C ASP A 82 10.38 -13.54 -9.89
N PRO A 83 9.25 -12.81 -9.89
CA PRO A 83 8.00 -13.29 -9.29
C PRO A 83 7.52 -14.65 -9.81
N LEU A 84 7.79 -14.99 -11.07
CA LEU A 84 7.39 -16.27 -11.66
C LEU A 84 8.23 -17.47 -11.17
N ALA A 85 9.37 -17.19 -10.54
CA ALA A 85 10.22 -18.22 -9.92
C ALA A 85 9.85 -18.47 -8.44
N ARG A 86 8.86 -17.76 -7.89
CA ARG A 86 8.41 -17.95 -6.51
C ARG A 86 7.70 -19.31 -6.37
N ASP A 87 8.03 -20.03 -5.30
CA ASP A 87 7.38 -21.31 -4.98
C ASP A 87 5.83 -21.15 -4.92
N PRO A 88 5.07 -21.87 -5.77
CA PRO A 88 3.62 -21.80 -5.79
C PRO A 88 2.96 -22.08 -4.44
N GLU A 89 3.54 -22.95 -3.60
CA GLU A 89 3.00 -23.25 -2.27
C GLU A 89 3.07 -22.04 -1.33
N LEU A 90 4.13 -21.22 -1.46
CA LEU A 90 4.24 -19.97 -0.72
C LEU A 90 3.23 -18.94 -1.22
N VAL A 91 2.98 -18.88 -2.53
CA VAL A 91 1.94 -18.01 -3.11
C VAL A 91 0.55 -18.42 -2.62
N LEU A 92 0.25 -19.71 -2.61
CA LEU A 92 -1.00 -20.24 -2.07
C LEU A 92 -1.18 -19.87 -0.59
N ARG A 93 -0.12 -20.00 0.21
CA ARG A 93 -0.14 -19.56 1.61
C ARG A 93 -0.45 -18.07 1.73
N ASP A 94 0.17 -17.22 0.91
CA ASP A 94 -0.05 -15.78 0.93
C ASP A 94 -1.51 -15.42 0.57
N VAL A 95 -2.11 -16.13 -0.40
CA VAL A 95 -3.54 -15.98 -0.75
C VAL A 95 -4.44 -16.39 0.41
N ARG A 96 -4.16 -17.52 1.08
CA ARG A 96 -4.91 -17.97 2.27
C ARG A 96 -4.81 -17.01 3.45
N LEU A 97 -3.70 -16.28 3.56
CA LEU A 97 -3.51 -15.23 4.55
C LEU A 97 -4.19 -13.90 4.16
N GLY A 98 -4.79 -13.82 2.97
CA GLY A 98 -5.46 -12.63 2.45
C GLY A 98 -4.49 -11.54 1.96
N TYR A 99 -3.23 -11.88 1.71
CA TYR A 99 -2.25 -10.92 1.20
C TYR A 99 -2.41 -10.64 -0.29
N TYR A 100 -2.91 -11.63 -1.03
CA TYR A 100 -3.24 -11.52 -2.45
C TYR A 100 -4.59 -12.17 -2.73
N THR A 101 -5.32 -11.66 -3.72
CA THR A 101 -6.45 -12.40 -4.29
C THR A 101 -5.95 -13.49 -5.26
N THR A 102 -6.85 -14.38 -5.66
CA THR A 102 -6.59 -15.42 -6.67
C THR A 102 -6.19 -14.82 -8.02
N GLU A 103 -6.77 -13.68 -8.40
CA GLU A 103 -6.47 -12.95 -9.63
C GLU A 103 -5.07 -12.34 -9.55
N GLN A 104 -4.74 -11.70 -8.43
CA GLN A 104 -3.40 -11.14 -8.19
C GLN A 104 -2.33 -12.24 -8.18
N ALA A 105 -2.63 -13.42 -7.62
CA ALA A 105 -1.71 -14.55 -7.64
C ALA A 105 -1.36 -14.98 -9.08
N LYS A 106 -2.37 -15.05 -9.95
CA LYS A 106 -2.19 -15.36 -11.37
C LYS A 106 -1.41 -14.28 -12.10
N GLU A 107 -1.79 -13.02 -11.95
CA GLU A 107 -1.18 -11.90 -12.67
C GLU A 107 0.26 -11.63 -12.25
N MET A 108 0.57 -11.80 -10.96
CA MET A 108 1.88 -11.43 -10.40
C MET A 108 2.86 -12.60 -10.37
N PHE A 109 2.38 -13.82 -10.11
CA PHE A 109 3.23 -14.98 -9.88
C PHE A 109 2.96 -16.13 -10.86
N GLY A 110 1.97 -16.01 -11.76
CA GLY A 110 1.59 -17.07 -12.69
C GLY A 110 0.88 -18.27 -12.04
N VAL A 111 0.50 -18.15 -10.77
CA VAL A 111 -0.11 -19.24 -9.99
C VAL A 111 -1.63 -19.18 -10.13
N VAL A 112 -2.24 -20.24 -10.65
CA VAL A 112 -3.68 -20.33 -10.89
C VAL A 112 -4.34 -21.14 -9.78
N LEU A 113 -5.25 -20.50 -9.05
CA LEU A 113 -5.98 -21.07 -7.92
C LEU A 113 -7.49 -20.97 -8.14
N ASP A 114 -8.26 -21.88 -7.53
CA ASP A 114 -9.72 -21.80 -7.46
C ASP A 114 -10.19 -20.85 -6.34
N ASP A 115 -11.49 -20.58 -6.29
CA ASP A 115 -12.13 -19.73 -5.28
C ASP A 115 -11.98 -20.26 -3.84
N GLN A 116 -11.58 -21.52 -3.68
CA GLN A 116 -11.31 -22.16 -2.40
C GLN A 116 -9.82 -22.17 -2.06
N SER A 117 -9.00 -21.42 -2.81
CA SER A 117 -7.54 -21.39 -2.67
C SER A 117 -6.95 -22.80 -2.73
N LYS A 118 -7.23 -23.51 -3.83
CA LYS A 118 -6.57 -24.76 -4.24
C LYS A 118 -6.00 -24.57 -5.62
N PHE A 119 -4.90 -25.25 -5.93
CA PHE A 119 -4.34 -25.22 -7.28
C PHE A 119 -5.33 -25.75 -8.30
N LEU A 120 -5.50 -25.01 -9.40
CA LEU A 120 -6.26 -25.47 -10.54
C LEU A 120 -5.33 -26.25 -11.48
N GLY A 121 -5.40 -27.58 -11.37
CA GLY A 121 -4.67 -28.52 -12.23
C GLY A 121 -3.27 -28.87 -11.71
N GLY A 122 -2.97 -30.17 -11.71
CA GLY A 122 -1.62 -30.72 -11.71
C GLY A 122 -1.30 -31.27 -13.10
#